data_AF-A0A482VRX9-F1
#
_entry.id   AF-A0A482VRX9-F1
#
_cell.length_a   1.000
_cell.length_b   1.000
_cell.length_c   1.000
_cell.angle_alpha   90.00
_cell.angle_beta   90.00
_cell.angle_gamma   90.00
#
_symmetry.space_group_name_H-M   'P 1'
#
loop_
_entity.id
_entity.type
_entity.pdbx_description
1 polymer ?
#
loop_
_entity_poly.entity_id
_entity_poly.type
_entity_poly.pdbx_seq_one_letter_code
_entity_poly.pdbx_strand_id
1 'polypeptide(L)'
;MKIMLLNILIGLVILTAIQTILFLQKFNGPYFVKYAAVYAGSYYVLLCIVCCPFIDQAGVRALQTVGLWKIDSANEKVQNRIKTESFYINLFIIVNTIVTIYSAILHIIPDEDDSDIFYHFAIFEDYLPSTWANLFSWGYRMTYVPTSVIMVQPCYMVIYVTSHFRFQMYMFLHYLDNINSGHEKLDNEKLFYDKDYQNEIRKRLKFCIKRHRQFYEAMNRTLDVLSKFIVLFAINGAVLGISILSFYFSFKGSFKDKYLRVGSLIIAATLTSGHAILAGQRITDVTSEMFEALKRCKWYHWNKGNSKIYFIFLLNAQQPLELKFSECFSINYQLGV
;
A
#
# COMPACT_ATOMS: atom_id res chain seq x y z
N MET A 1 -13.45 -3.45 -17.87
CA MET A 1 -12.94 -3.80 -16.52
C MET A 1 -14.04 -3.89 -15.46
N LYS A 2 -14.90 -2.87 -15.26
CA LYS A 2 -15.95 -2.89 -14.21
C LYS A 2 -16.92 -4.08 -14.29
N ILE A 3 -17.39 -4.44 -15.48
CA ILE A 3 -18.30 -5.59 -15.69
C ILE A 3 -17.63 -6.92 -15.30
N MET A 4 -16.36 -7.08 -15.69
CA MET A 4 -15.58 -8.28 -15.34
C MET A 4 -15.38 -8.40 -13.83
N LEU A 5 -15.01 -7.31 -13.14
CA LEU A 5 -14.89 -7.28 -11.68
C LEU A 5 -16.21 -7.59 -10.99
N LEU A 6 -17.33 -7.06 -11.50
CA LEU A 6 -18.65 -7.34 -10.97
C LEU A 6 -19.02 -8.82 -11.12
N ASN A 7 -18.73 -9.43 -12.29
CA ASN A 7 -18.99 -10.84 -12.52
C ASN A 7 -18.15 -11.73 -11.59
N ILE A 8 -16.86 -11.41 -11.41
CA ILE A 8 -15.97 -12.13 -10.48
C ILE A 8 -16.50 -11.99 -9.05
N LEU A 9 -16.90 -10.79 -8.65
CA LEU A 9 -17.47 -10.52 -7.32
C LEU A 9 -18.72 -11.36 -7.08
N ILE A 10 -19.69 -11.32 -7.99
CA ILE A 10 -20.95 -12.08 -7.87
C ILE A 10 -20.65 -13.58 -7.81
N GLY A 11 -19.79 -14.09 -8.71
CA GLY A 11 -19.40 -15.50 -8.73
C GLY A 11 -18.75 -15.94 -7.42
N LEU A 12 -17.78 -15.18 -6.91
CA LEU A 12 -17.12 -15.48 -5.64
C LEU A 12 -18.08 -15.39 -4.44
N VAL A 13 -18.97 -14.41 -4.39
CA VAL A 13 -19.97 -14.28 -3.32
C VAL A 13 -20.93 -15.48 -3.32
N ILE A 14 -21.42 -15.89 -4.49
CA ILE A 14 -22.32 -17.05 -4.60
C ILE A 14 -21.59 -18.32 -4.15
N LEU A 15 -20.38 -18.54 -4.66
CA LEU A 15 -19.59 -19.73 -4.35
C LEU A 15 -19.22 -19.81 -2.86
N THR A 16 -18.76 -18.70 -2.29
CA THR A 16 -18.46 -18.62 -0.85
C THR A 16 -19.70 -18.82 0.00
N ALA A 17 -20.86 -18.26 -0.37
CA ALA A 17 -22.11 -18.47 0.35
C ALA A 17 -22.57 -19.94 0.31
N ILE A 18 -22.48 -20.59 -0.86
CA ILE A 18 -22.76 -22.03 -0.99
C ILE A 18 -21.82 -22.83 -0.09
N GLN A 19 -20.51 -22.52 -0.12
CA GLN A 19 -19.52 -23.16 0.75
C GLN A 19 -19.84 -22.97 2.24
N THR A 20 -20.23 -21.76 2.66
CA THR A 20 -20.63 -21.49 4.05
C THR A 20 -21.84 -22.34 4.45
N ILE A 21 -22.88 -22.41 3.60
CA ILE A 21 -24.08 -23.21 3.87
C ILE A 21 -23.72 -24.69 4.01
N LEU A 22 -22.88 -25.22 3.11
CA LEU A 22 -22.46 -26.62 3.15
C LEU A 22 -21.60 -26.94 4.38
N PHE A 23 -20.72 -26.02 4.80
CA PHE A 23 -19.98 -26.15 6.07
C PHE A 23 -20.91 -26.17 7.28
N LEU A 24 -21.96 -25.37 7.29
CA LEU A 24 -22.95 -25.37 8.37
C LEU A 24 -23.77 -26.66 8.40
N GLN A 25 -24.13 -27.22 7.24
CA GLN A 25 -24.91 -28.45 7.13
C GLN A 25 -24.12 -29.71 7.50
N LYS A 26 -22.84 -29.80 7.08
CA LYS A 26 -21.98 -30.98 7.25
C LYS A 26 -20.83 -30.73 8.23
N PHE A 27 -21.03 -29.89 9.25
CA PHE A 27 -19.94 -29.38 10.08
C PHE A 27 -19.09 -30.52 10.67
N ASN A 28 -17.85 -30.61 10.21
CA ASN A 28 -16.86 -31.59 10.63
C ASN A 28 -15.51 -30.86 10.71
N GLY A 29 -14.87 -30.84 11.89
CA GLY A 29 -13.66 -30.05 12.15
C GLY A 29 -12.53 -30.32 11.15
N PRO A 30 -12.07 -31.57 10.99
CA PRO A 30 -11.10 -31.95 9.95
C PRO A 30 -11.45 -31.48 8.54
N TYR A 31 -12.74 -31.54 8.17
CA TYR A 31 -13.21 -31.11 6.87
C TYR A 31 -13.13 -29.59 6.70
N PHE A 32 -13.51 -28.83 7.73
CA PHE A 32 -13.35 -27.38 7.74
C PHE A 32 -11.87 -26.99 7.64
N VAL A 33 -10.99 -27.62 8.44
CA VAL A 33 -9.54 -27.35 8.42
C VAL A 33 -8.93 -27.62 7.04
N LYS A 34 -9.36 -28.69 6.36
CA LYS A 34 -8.91 -29.03 5.00
C LYS A 34 -9.13 -27.89 4.00
N TYR A 35 -10.27 -27.20 4.06
CA TYR A 35 -10.66 -26.18 3.09
C TYR A 35 -10.55 -24.73 3.61
N ALA A 36 -10.19 -24.54 4.89
CA ALA A 36 -10.18 -23.24 5.56
C ALA A 36 -9.27 -22.22 4.87
N ALA A 37 -8.10 -22.64 4.36
CA ALA A 37 -7.14 -21.73 3.73
C ALA A 37 -7.70 -21.08 2.46
N VAL A 38 -8.29 -21.86 1.56
CA VAL A 38 -8.92 -21.35 0.33
C VAL A 38 -10.16 -20.52 0.65
N TYR A 39 -10.94 -20.93 1.67
CA TYR A 39 -12.10 -20.17 2.13
C TYR A 39 -11.69 -18.77 2.64
N ALA A 40 -10.70 -18.70 3.53
CA ALA A 40 -10.14 -17.44 4.02
C ALA A 40 -9.53 -16.60 2.88
N GLY A 41 -8.81 -17.24 1.96
CA GLY A 41 -8.24 -16.60 0.78
C GLY A 41 -9.31 -16.00 -0.14
N SER A 42 -10.47 -16.65 -0.26
CA SER A 42 -11.61 -16.13 -1.03
C SER A 42 -12.17 -14.85 -0.40
N TYR A 43 -12.22 -14.76 0.93
CA TYR A 43 -12.56 -13.51 1.61
C TYR A 43 -11.51 -12.42 1.40
N TYR A 44 -10.22 -12.77 1.36
CA TYR A 44 -9.16 -11.82 1.04
C TYR A 44 -9.39 -11.20 -0.35
N VAL A 45 -9.69 -12.04 -1.36
CA VAL A 45 -9.99 -11.57 -2.72
C VAL A 45 -11.22 -10.66 -2.73
N LEU A 46 -12.30 -11.05 -2.05
CA LEU A 46 -13.50 -10.23 -1.91
C LEU A 46 -13.19 -8.87 -1.28
N LEU A 47 -12.38 -8.87 -0.21
CA LEU A 47 -11.93 -7.64 0.46
C LEU A 47 -11.14 -6.75 -0.52
N CYS A 48 -10.22 -7.32 -1.31
CA CYS A 48 -9.50 -6.57 -2.35
C CYS A 48 -10.45 -5.95 -3.40
N ILE A 49 -11.43 -6.70 -3.91
CA ILE A 49 -12.39 -6.19 -4.89
C ILE A 49 -13.19 -5.02 -4.31
N VAL A 50 -13.68 -5.17 -3.08
CA VAL A 50 -14.50 -4.16 -2.41
C VAL A 50 -13.67 -2.92 -2.07
N CYS A 51 -12.44 -3.07 -1.59
CA CYS A 51 -11.63 -1.94 -1.14
C CYS A 51 -11.02 -1.13 -2.30
N CYS A 52 -10.70 -1.78 -3.43
CA CYS A 52 -10.06 -1.14 -4.59
C CYS A 52 -10.65 0.22 -4.97
N PRO A 53 -11.98 0.36 -5.23
CA PRO A 53 -12.55 1.65 -5.62
C PRO A 53 -12.44 2.73 -4.53
N PHE A 54 -12.49 2.37 -3.25
CA PHE A 54 -12.38 3.34 -2.16
C PHE A 54 -10.95 3.84 -2.01
N ILE A 55 -9.98 2.92 -2.05
CA ILE A 55 -8.55 3.26 -1.95
C ILE A 55 -8.13 4.11 -3.16
N ASP A 56 -8.56 3.73 -4.37
CA ASP A 56 -8.28 4.47 -5.59
C ASP A 56 -8.82 5.91 -5.52
N GLN A 57 -10.09 6.07 -5.18
CA GLN A 57 -10.70 7.39 -5.02
C GLN A 57 -10.04 8.22 -3.94
N ALA A 58 -9.70 7.63 -2.79
CA ALA A 58 -9.02 8.34 -1.70
C ALA A 58 -7.65 8.84 -2.16
N GLY A 59 -6.86 7.97 -2.80
CA GLY A 59 -5.54 8.31 -3.32
C GLY A 59 -5.58 9.41 -4.39
N VAL A 60 -6.45 9.29 -5.39
CA VAL A 60 -6.59 10.30 -6.46
C VAL A 60 -7.02 11.65 -5.88
N ARG A 61 -8.02 11.68 -4.99
CA ARG A 61 -8.46 12.93 -4.34
C ARG A 61 -7.35 13.56 -3.51
N ALA A 62 -6.53 12.76 -2.83
CA ALA A 62 -5.41 13.25 -2.04
C ALA A 62 -4.36 13.93 -2.93
N LEU A 63 -3.97 13.29 -4.03
CA LEU A 63 -3.01 13.85 -4.99
C LEU A 63 -3.54 15.13 -5.66
N GLN A 64 -4.84 15.17 -5.98
CA GLN A 64 -5.50 16.38 -6.50
C GLN A 64 -5.52 17.52 -5.49
N THR A 65 -5.83 17.22 -4.22
CA THR A 65 -5.91 18.21 -3.13
C THR A 65 -4.55 18.87 -2.88
N VAL A 66 -3.48 18.10 -2.98
CA VAL A 66 -2.12 18.63 -2.80
C VAL A 66 -1.75 19.60 -3.92
N GLY A 67 -2.19 19.39 -5.16
CA GLY A 67 -1.70 20.16 -6.30
C GLY A 67 -0.23 19.84 -6.56
N LEU A 68 0.01 18.81 -7.37
CA LEU A 68 1.34 18.25 -7.61
C LEU A 68 2.27 19.27 -8.30
N TRP A 69 3.45 19.48 -7.73
CA TRP A 69 4.52 20.16 -8.42
C TRP A 69 5.11 19.29 -9.51
N LYS A 70 5.58 19.95 -10.57
CA LYS A 70 6.33 19.32 -11.64
C LYS A 70 7.70 18.90 -11.11
N ILE A 71 8.28 17.84 -11.68
CA ILE A 71 9.55 17.27 -11.23
C ILE A 71 10.74 18.23 -11.37
N ASP A 72 10.63 19.25 -12.22
CA ASP A 72 11.61 20.31 -12.45
C ASP A 72 11.44 21.51 -11.49
N SER A 73 10.53 21.44 -10.52
CA SER A 73 10.32 22.50 -9.53
C SER A 73 11.42 22.57 -8.46
N ALA A 74 12.35 21.61 -8.44
CA ALA A 74 13.50 21.58 -7.55
C ALA A 74 14.81 21.45 -8.35
N ASN A 75 15.95 21.48 -7.65
CA ASN A 75 17.25 21.32 -8.30
C ASN A 75 17.43 19.96 -8.99
N GLU A 76 18.41 19.88 -9.89
CA GLU A 76 18.71 18.69 -10.69
C GLU A 76 18.99 17.45 -9.82
N LYS A 77 19.61 17.64 -8.64
CA LYS A 77 19.87 16.55 -7.68
C LYS A 77 18.57 15.90 -7.20
N VAL A 78 17.57 16.69 -6.81
CA VAL A 78 16.26 16.18 -6.39
C VAL A 78 15.51 15.57 -7.56
N GLN A 79 15.56 16.19 -8.74
CA GLN A 79 14.95 15.65 -9.95
C GLN A 79 15.52 14.26 -10.29
N ASN A 80 16.84 14.11 -10.27
CA ASN A 80 17.52 12.84 -10.57
C ASN A 80 17.20 11.78 -9.52
N ARG A 81 17.12 12.15 -8.24
CA ARG A 81 16.67 11.23 -7.17
C ARG A 81 15.25 10.72 -7.44
N ILE A 82 14.30 11.60 -7.77
CA ILE A 82 12.92 11.22 -8.07
C ILE A 82 12.86 10.29 -9.30
N LYS A 83 13.58 10.61 -10.38
CA LYS A 83 13.62 9.76 -11.58
C LYS A 83 14.13 8.36 -11.26
N THR A 84 15.28 8.27 -10.59
CA THR A 84 15.90 6.98 -10.22
C THR A 84 14.97 6.15 -9.34
N GLU A 85 14.40 6.73 -8.30
CA GLU A 85 13.50 5.99 -7.41
C GLU A 85 12.19 5.59 -8.10
N SER A 86 11.63 6.45 -8.96
CA SER A 86 10.43 6.13 -9.75
C SER A 86 10.67 4.97 -10.72
N PHE A 87 11.87 4.92 -11.32
CA PHE A 87 12.27 3.82 -12.18
C PHE A 87 12.31 2.50 -11.40
N TYR A 88 12.93 2.46 -10.22
CA TYR A 88 12.98 1.24 -9.40
C TYR A 88 11.60 0.79 -8.91
N ILE A 89 10.72 1.72 -8.53
CA ILE A 89 9.35 1.40 -8.14
C ILE A 89 8.58 0.79 -9.31
N ASN A 90 8.68 1.38 -10.51
CA ASN A 90 8.02 0.87 -11.71
C ASN A 90 8.56 -0.50 -12.13
N LEU A 91 9.89 -0.68 -12.11
CA LEU A 91 10.54 -1.95 -12.40
C LEU A 91 10.05 -3.03 -11.43
N PHE A 92 9.99 -2.72 -10.13
CA PHE A 92 9.47 -3.64 -9.13
C PHE A 92 8.01 -4.03 -9.42
N ILE A 93 7.13 -3.06 -9.71
CA ILE A 93 5.72 -3.32 -9.97
C ILE A 93 5.56 -4.24 -11.19
N ILE A 94 6.33 -4.00 -12.26
CA ILE A 94 6.32 -4.83 -13.47
C ILE A 94 6.78 -6.26 -13.14
N VAL A 95 7.94 -6.41 -12.49
CA VAL A 95 8.49 -7.73 -12.14
C VAL A 95 7.53 -8.50 -11.23
N ASN A 96 7.00 -7.85 -10.20
CA ASN A 96 6.07 -8.49 -9.27
C ASN A 96 4.75 -8.87 -9.97
N THR A 97 4.25 -8.03 -10.90
CA THR A 97 3.08 -8.36 -11.72
C THR A 97 3.35 -9.61 -12.57
N ILE A 98 4.51 -9.72 -13.21
CA ILE A 98 4.90 -10.92 -13.98
C ILE A 98 4.92 -12.15 -13.08
N VAL A 99 5.49 -12.06 -11.88
CA VAL A 99 5.52 -13.18 -10.91
C VAL A 99 4.10 -13.58 -10.48
N THR A 100 3.21 -12.61 -10.23
CA THR A 100 1.81 -12.89 -9.85
C THR A 100 1.00 -13.54 -10.98
N ILE A 101 1.21 -13.12 -12.23
CA ILE A 101 0.56 -13.72 -13.41
C ILE A 101 1.13 -15.11 -13.64
N TYR A 102 2.45 -15.29 -13.54
CA TYR A 102 3.09 -16.60 -13.63
C TYR A 102 2.53 -17.57 -12.58
N SER A 103 2.39 -17.12 -11.33
CA SER A 103 1.76 -17.91 -10.27
C SER A 103 0.31 -18.27 -10.62
N ALA A 104 -0.47 -17.33 -11.15
CA ALA A 104 -1.85 -17.61 -11.59
C ALA A 104 -1.94 -18.64 -12.72
N ILE A 105 -1.03 -18.57 -13.70
CA ILE A 105 -0.96 -19.55 -14.79
C ILE A 105 -0.67 -20.95 -14.23
N LEU A 106 0.24 -21.08 -13.27
CA LEU A 106 0.51 -22.36 -12.62
C LEU A 106 -0.72 -22.94 -11.90
N HIS A 107 -1.60 -22.09 -11.37
CA HIS A 107 -2.86 -22.52 -10.73
C HIS A 107 -3.99 -22.81 -11.74
N ILE A 108 -3.88 -22.37 -13.00
CA ILE A 108 -4.82 -22.74 -14.07
C ILE A 108 -4.62 -24.21 -14.45
N ILE A 109 -3.38 -24.71 -14.45
CA ILE A 109 -3.08 -26.08 -14.85
C ILE A 109 -3.79 -27.05 -13.87
N PRO A 110 -4.57 -28.03 -14.35
CA PRO A 110 -5.18 -29.03 -13.48
C PRO A 110 -4.15 -29.84 -12.67
N ASP A 111 -4.48 -30.16 -11.43
CA ASP A 111 -3.74 -31.05 -10.54
C ASP A 111 -4.71 -32.05 -9.91
N GLU A 112 -4.25 -33.27 -9.66
CA GLU A 112 -5.09 -34.35 -9.11
C GLU A 112 -5.60 -34.02 -7.71
N ASP A 113 -4.85 -33.22 -6.94
CA ASP A 113 -5.22 -32.83 -5.58
C ASP A 113 -6.05 -31.53 -5.53
N ASP A 114 -6.45 -30.96 -6.67
CA ASP A 114 -7.15 -29.68 -6.69
C ASP A 114 -8.51 -29.75 -5.99
N SER A 115 -9.27 -30.85 -6.11
CA SER A 115 -10.55 -31.03 -5.39
C SER A 115 -10.35 -31.22 -3.88
N ASP A 116 -9.17 -31.68 -3.46
CA ASP A 116 -8.79 -31.81 -2.06
C ASP A 116 -8.34 -30.49 -1.42
N ILE A 117 -7.93 -29.51 -2.24
CA ILE A 117 -7.46 -28.20 -1.75
C ILE A 117 -8.54 -27.14 -1.94
N PHE A 118 -9.17 -27.10 -3.12
CA PHE A 118 -10.15 -26.10 -3.50
C PHE A 118 -11.56 -26.69 -3.48
N TYR A 119 -12.32 -26.29 -2.46
CA TYR A 119 -13.65 -26.82 -2.24
C TYR A 119 -14.62 -26.63 -3.42
N HIS A 120 -14.43 -25.56 -4.21
CA HIS A 120 -15.26 -25.30 -5.39
C HIS A 120 -15.19 -26.44 -6.42
N PHE A 121 -14.02 -27.06 -6.62
CA PHE A 121 -13.92 -28.21 -7.54
C PHE A 121 -14.65 -29.42 -6.99
N ALA A 122 -14.55 -29.70 -5.68
CA ALA A 122 -15.32 -30.77 -5.04
C ALA A 122 -16.85 -30.55 -5.19
N ILE A 123 -17.34 -29.32 -5.07
CA ILE A 123 -18.75 -29.01 -5.33
C ILE A 123 -19.14 -29.32 -6.78
N PHE A 124 -18.30 -28.95 -7.74
CA PHE A 124 -18.60 -29.19 -9.15
C PHE A 124 -18.64 -30.68 -9.46
N GLU A 125 -17.71 -31.46 -8.91
CA GLU A 125 -17.64 -32.92 -9.08
C GLU A 125 -18.78 -33.66 -8.38
N ASP A 126 -19.12 -33.26 -7.15
CA ASP A 126 -20.12 -33.96 -6.33
C ASP A 126 -21.57 -33.67 -6.76
N TYR A 127 -21.86 -32.47 -7.28
CA TYR A 127 -23.24 -31.99 -7.48
C TYR A 127 -23.63 -31.73 -8.94
N LEU A 128 -22.70 -31.71 -9.90
CA LEU A 128 -22.99 -31.45 -11.31
C LEU A 128 -22.68 -32.68 -12.20
N PRO A 129 -23.42 -32.86 -13.32
CA PRO A 129 -23.04 -33.85 -14.32
C PRO A 129 -21.63 -33.56 -14.87
N SER A 130 -20.88 -34.60 -15.22
CA SER A 130 -19.45 -34.52 -15.59
C SER A 130 -19.13 -33.45 -16.66
N THR A 131 -19.99 -33.28 -17.66
CA THR A 131 -19.81 -32.25 -18.71
C THR A 131 -19.87 -30.83 -18.14
N TRP A 132 -20.82 -30.57 -17.24
CA TRP A 132 -20.97 -29.27 -16.60
C TRP A 132 -19.89 -29.03 -15.55
N ALA A 133 -19.56 -30.06 -14.76
CA ALA A 133 -18.47 -30.00 -13.78
C ALA A 133 -17.16 -29.53 -14.43
N ASN A 134 -16.77 -30.14 -15.56
CA ASN A 134 -15.59 -29.73 -16.31
C ASN A 134 -15.67 -28.28 -16.81
N LEU A 135 -16.82 -27.87 -17.35
CA LEU A 135 -17.01 -26.49 -17.84
C LEU A 135 -16.86 -25.46 -16.72
N PHE A 136 -17.51 -25.68 -15.57
CA PHE A 136 -17.42 -24.78 -14.42
C PHE A 136 -16.03 -24.79 -13.78
N SER A 137 -15.36 -25.94 -13.73
CA SER A 137 -13.97 -26.05 -13.27
C SER A 137 -13.02 -25.22 -14.13
N TRP A 138 -13.10 -25.31 -15.45
CA TRP A 138 -12.30 -24.47 -16.34
C TRP A 138 -12.66 -23.00 -16.22
N GLY A 139 -13.95 -22.67 -16.15
CA GLY A 139 -14.42 -21.30 -15.93
C GLY A 139 -13.84 -20.69 -14.65
N TYR A 140 -13.86 -21.43 -13.54
CA TYR A 140 -13.29 -21.01 -12.26
C TYR A 140 -11.76 -20.86 -12.34
N ARG A 141 -11.04 -21.79 -12.96
CA ARG A 141 -9.58 -21.70 -13.15
C ARG A 141 -9.17 -20.43 -13.89
N MET A 142 -9.90 -20.07 -14.95
CA MET A 142 -9.63 -18.84 -15.71
C MET A 142 -9.75 -17.56 -14.87
N THR A 143 -10.45 -17.60 -13.73
CA THR A 143 -10.54 -16.46 -12.81
C THR A 143 -9.25 -16.23 -12.01
N TYR A 144 -8.30 -17.17 -11.96
CA TYR A 144 -7.05 -16.99 -11.21
C TYR A 144 -6.19 -15.84 -11.75
N VAL A 145 -6.16 -15.62 -13.07
CA VAL A 145 -5.39 -14.53 -13.70
C VAL A 145 -5.90 -13.15 -13.28
N PRO A 146 -7.19 -12.79 -13.44
CA PRO A 146 -7.66 -11.50 -12.95
C PRO A 146 -7.59 -11.41 -11.42
N THR A 147 -7.80 -12.52 -10.70
CA THR A 147 -7.72 -12.54 -9.22
C THR A 147 -6.32 -12.21 -8.71
N SER A 148 -5.26 -12.73 -9.33
CA SER A 148 -3.90 -12.45 -8.87
C SER A 148 -3.53 -10.97 -9.00
N VAL A 149 -3.99 -10.30 -10.07
CA VAL A 149 -3.81 -8.86 -10.24
C VAL A 149 -4.64 -8.08 -9.22
N ILE A 150 -5.88 -8.49 -8.97
CA ILE A 150 -6.77 -7.85 -7.98
C ILE A 150 -6.18 -7.95 -6.57
N MET A 151 -5.56 -9.08 -6.22
CA MET A 151 -4.99 -9.30 -4.89
C MET A 151 -3.84 -8.34 -4.56
N VAL A 152 -3.00 -7.97 -5.55
CA VAL A 152 -1.88 -7.04 -5.34
C VAL A 152 -2.25 -5.57 -5.49
N GLN A 153 -3.39 -5.27 -6.12
CA GLN A 153 -3.83 -3.92 -6.45
C GLN A 153 -3.91 -2.96 -5.25
N PRO A 154 -4.47 -3.33 -4.07
CA PRO A 154 -4.51 -2.43 -2.92
C PRO A 154 -3.12 -1.97 -2.47
N CYS A 155 -2.16 -2.90 -2.43
CA CYS A 155 -0.78 -2.60 -2.08
C CYS A 155 -0.12 -1.68 -3.12
N TYR A 156 -0.35 -1.91 -4.41
CA TYR A 156 0.18 -1.03 -5.47
C TYR A 156 -0.36 0.38 -5.35
N MET A 157 -1.63 0.55 -4.99
CA MET A 157 -2.20 1.88 -4.79
C MET A 157 -1.60 2.59 -3.58
N VAL A 158 -1.36 1.88 -2.47
CA VAL A 158 -0.65 2.44 -1.30
C VAL A 158 0.77 2.86 -1.68
N ILE A 159 1.53 2.00 -2.39
CA ILE A 159 2.89 2.31 -2.87
C ILE A 159 2.87 3.53 -3.79
N TYR A 160 1.90 3.60 -4.70
CA TYR A 160 1.74 4.70 -5.64
C TYR A 160 1.51 6.04 -4.91
N VAL A 161 0.50 6.10 -4.05
CA VAL A 161 0.13 7.33 -3.32
C VAL A 161 1.28 7.78 -2.42
N THR A 162 1.83 6.87 -1.60
CA THR A 162 2.92 7.20 -0.67
C THR A 162 4.19 7.67 -1.41
N SER A 163 4.53 7.03 -2.53
CA SER A 163 5.67 7.44 -3.37
C SER A 163 5.46 8.83 -3.97
N HIS A 164 4.26 9.14 -4.47
CA HIS A 164 3.95 10.47 -4.98
C HIS A 164 4.05 11.55 -3.91
N PHE A 165 3.48 11.32 -2.72
CA PHE A 165 3.62 12.23 -1.59
C PHE A 165 5.09 12.43 -1.21
N ARG A 166 5.86 11.35 -1.16
CA ARG A 166 7.29 11.40 -0.85
C ARG A 166 8.09 12.21 -1.86
N PHE A 167 7.81 12.08 -3.15
CA PHE A 167 8.44 12.90 -4.18
C PHE A 167 8.08 14.39 -4.04
N GLN A 168 6.83 14.70 -3.69
CA GLN A 168 6.43 16.07 -3.37
C GLN A 168 7.14 16.59 -2.12
N MET A 169 7.37 15.74 -1.12
CA MET A 169 8.14 16.09 0.08
C MET A 169 9.62 16.35 -0.24
N TYR A 170 10.25 15.58 -1.14
CA TYR A 170 11.64 15.88 -1.55
C TYR A 170 11.80 17.27 -2.17
N MET A 171 10.85 17.66 -3.03
CA MET A 171 10.84 19.01 -3.59
C MET A 171 10.55 20.06 -2.50
N PHE A 172 9.70 19.73 -1.54
CA PHE A 172 9.42 20.61 -0.42
C PHE A 172 10.64 20.84 0.48
N LEU A 173 11.39 19.78 0.78
CA LEU A 173 12.65 19.86 1.51
C LEU A 173 13.66 20.77 0.81
N HIS A 174 13.72 20.75 -0.53
CA HIS A 174 14.54 21.68 -1.27
C HIS A 174 14.18 23.15 -0.99
N TYR A 175 12.90 23.52 -0.99
CA TYR A 175 12.49 24.89 -0.64
C TYR A 175 12.79 25.24 0.82
N LEU A 176 12.65 24.26 1.71
CA LEU A 176 12.89 24.43 3.14
C LEU A 176 14.38 24.68 3.45
N ASP A 177 15.28 23.86 2.88
CA ASP A 177 16.73 24.05 3.01
C ASP A 177 17.21 25.38 2.40
N ASN A 178 16.44 25.92 1.43
CA ASN A 178 16.75 27.16 0.73
C ASN A 178 15.97 28.39 1.26
N ILE A 179 15.37 28.34 2.46
CA ILE A 179 14.66 29.50 3.02
C ILE A 179 15.56 30.74 3.07
N ASN A 180 16.82 30.60 3.48
CA ASN A 180 17.77 31.70 3.63
C ASN A 180 18.53 32.06 2.33
N SER A 181 18.26 31.38 1.21
CA SER A 181 19.05 31.54 -0.02
C SER A 181 18.88 32.92 -0.67
N GLY A 182 19.88 33.33 -1.47
CA GLY A 182 19.85 34.58 -2.25
C GLY A 182 20.36 35.82 -1.50
N HIS A 183 20.82 35.67 -0.27
CA HIS A 183 21.33 36.77 0.58
C HIS A 183 22.73 36.45 1.16
N GLU A 184 23.48 35.58 0.50
CA GLU A 184 24.77 35.04 0.96
C GLU A 184 25.90 36.07 0.99
N LYS A 185 25.73 37.20 0.29
CA LYS A 185 26.75 38.26 0.16
C LYS A 185 26.64 39.35 1.23
N LEU A 186 25.56 39.36 2.02
CA LEU A 186 25.34 40.36 3.05
C LEU A 186 25.96 39.90 4.36
N ASP A 187 26.55 40.86 5.07
CA ASP A 187 27.10 40.61 6.41
C ASP A 187 25.99 40.17 7.36
N ASN A 188 26.28 39.16 8.16
CA ASN A 188 25.30 38.43 8.97
C ASN A 188 24.51 39.36 9.92
N GLU A 189 25.16 40.36 10.49
CA GLU A 189 24.53 41.32 11.40
C GLU A 189 23.58 42.29 10.68
N LYS A 190 23.85 42.57 9.39
CA LYS A 190 23.02 43.49 8.59
C LYS A 190 21.70 42.84 8.17
N LEU A 191 21.68 41.52 7.99
CA LEU A 191 20.47 40.77 7.63
C LEU A 191 19.35 40.90 8.65
N PHE A 192 19.68 41.03 9.94
CA PHE A 192 18.66 41.18 10.98
C PHE A 192 17.81 42.45 10.80
N TYR A 193 18.44 43.53 10.34
CA TYR A 193 17.83 44.85 10.18
C TYR A 193 17.32 45.12 8.75
N ASP A 194 17.70 44.28 7.79
CA ASP A 194 17.26 44.39 6.39
C ASP A 194 15.78 44.03 6.25
N LYS A 195 14.94 45.03 5.96
CA LYS A 195 13.48 44.83 5.85
C LYS A 195 13.09 43.93 4.68
N ASP A 196 13.81 43.98 3.56
CA ASP A 196 13.49 43.23 2.35
C ASP A 196 13.80 41.74 2.57
N TYR A 197 14.96 41.45 3.15
CA TYR A 197 15.31 40.10 3.61
C TYR A 197 14.26 39.56 4.57
N GLN A 198 13.90 40.30 5.63
CA GLN A 198 12.93 39.83 6.62
C GLN A 198 11.53 39.60 5.99
N ASN A 199 11.11 40.44 5.05
CA ASN A 199 9.86 40.26 4.32
C ASN A 199 9.88 39.01 3.43
N GLU A 200 11.00 38.75 2.75
CA GLU A 200 11.16 37.58 1.90
C GLU A 200 11.20 36.29 2.72
N ILE A 201 11.94 36.26 3.84
CA ILE A 201 11.91 35.13 4.80
C ILE A 201 10.47 34.87 5.28
N ARG A 202 9.74 35.93 5.63
CA ARG A 202 8.35 35.80 6.08
C ARG A 202 7.46 35.18 5.01
N LYS A 203 7.63 35.58 3.75
CA LYS A 203 6.89 35.06 2.60
C LYS A 203 7.22 33.57 2.38
N ARG A 204 8.49 33.20 2.40
CA ARG A 204 8.95 31.81 2.26
C ARG A 204 8.46 30.92 3.40
N LEU A 205 8.55 31.36 4.65
CA LEU A 205 8.00 30.63 5.80
C LEU A 205 6.49 30.41 5.68
N LYS A 206 5.72 31.45 5.32
CA LYS A 206 4.27 31.32 5.11
C LYS A 206 3.95 30.32 4.00
N PHE A 207 4.71 30.36 2.90
CA PHE A 207 4.58 29.38 1.82
C PHE A 207 4.85 27.96 2.33
N CYS A 208 5.95 27.75 3.04
CA CYS A 208 6.31 26.43 3.57
C CYS A 208 5.26 25.89 4.54
N ILE A 209 4.75 26.72 5.46
CA ILE A 209 3.70 26.34 6.42
C ILE A 209 2.40 25.98 5.68
N LYS A 210 1.99 26.80 4.72
CA LYS A 210 0.79 26.53 3.91
C LYS A 210 0.92 25.19 3.18
N ARG A 211 2.11 24.92 2.62
CA ARG A 211 2.39 23.68 1.89
C ARG A 211 2.44 22.46 2.82
N HIS A 212 3.12 22.55 3.96
CA HIS A 212 3.13 21.50 4.98
C HIS A 212 1.72 21.14 5.43
N ARG A 213 0.88 22.15 5.70
CA ARG A 213 -0.53 21.95 6.07
C ARG A 213 -1.30 21.20 4.98
N GLN A 214 -1.11 21.54 3.71
CA GLN A 214 -1.76 20.82 2.59
C GLN A 214 -1.35 19.34 2.55
N PHE A 215 -0.06 19.03 2.74
CA PHE A 215 0.39 17.64 2.79
C PHE A 215 -0.23 16.89 3.97
N TYR A 216 -0.21 17.50 5.15
CA TYR A 216 -0.74 16.92 6.37
C TYR A 216 -2.24 16.63 6.26
N GLU A 217 -3.04 17.60 5.80
CA GLU A 217 -4.48 17.43 5.61
C GLU A 217 -4.80 16.35 4.56
N ALA A 218 -4.08 16.34 3.43
CA ALA A 218 -4.33 15.36 2.37
C ALA A 218 -3.94 13.94 2.79
N MET A 219 -2.81 13.77 3.47
CA MET A 219 -2.39 12.46 3.95
C MET A 219 -3.31 11.95 5.07
N ASN A 220 -3.66 12.78 6.06
CA ASN A 220 -4.54 12.35 7.14
C ASN A 220 -5.92 11.91 6.64
N ARG A 221 -6.48 12.59 5.64
CA ARG A 221 -7.72 12.15 4.98
C ARG A 221 -7.56 10.81 4.27
N THR A 222 -6.42 10.58 3.63
CA THR A 222 -6.11 9.30 2.98
C THR A 222 -5.98 8.20 4.02
N LEU A 223 -5.29 8.49 5.11
CA LEU A 223 -5.06 7.57 6.22
C LEU A 223 -6.34 7.17 6.93
N ASP A 224 -7.30 8.07 7.12
CA ASP A 224 -8.60 7.73 7.72
C ASP A 224 -9.39 6.70 6.88
N VAL A 225 -9.21 6.70 5.56
CA VAL A 225 -9.79 5.68 4.68
C VAL A 225 -8.97 4.40 4.73
N LEU A 226 -7.64 4.50 4.60
CA LEU A 226 -6.75 3.35 4.57
C LEU A 226 -6.76 2.57 5.89
N SER A 227 -6.79 3.24 7.05
CA SER A 227 -6.73 2.60 8.38
C SER A 227 -7.85 1.59 8.59
N LYS A 228 -9.07 1.92 8.15
CA LYS A 228 -10.25 1.03 8.20
C LYS A 228 -10.00 -0.26 7.41
N PHE A 229 -9.41 -0.15 6.22
CA PHE A 229 -9.09 -1.32 5.40
C PHE A 229 -7.89 -2.09 5.94
N ILE A 230 -6.87 -1.42 6.46
CA ILE A 230 -5.68 -2.08 7.05
C ILE A 230 -6.10 -3.01 8.18
N VAL A 231 -7.01 -2.59 9.06
CA VAL A 231 -7.55 -3.45 10.13
C VAL A 231 -8.25 -4.68 9.56
N LEU A 232 -9.10 -4.51 8.55
CA LEU A 232 -9.78 -5.62 7.90
C LEU A 232 -8.79 -6.59 7.23
N PHE A 233 -7.76 -6.06 6.57
CA PHE A 233 -6.70 -6.85 5.96
C PHE A 233 -5.85 -7.59 6.99
N ALA A 234 -5.57 -6.99 8.14
CA ALA A 234 -4.82 -7.62 9.23
C ALA A 234 -5.60 -8.79 9.84
N ILE A 235 -6.89 -8.60 10.14
CA ILE A 235 -7.76 -9.67 10.64
C ILE A 235 -7.86 -10.80 9.61
N ASN A 236 -8.12 -10.47 8.34
CA ASN A 236 -8.23 -11.47 7.29
C ASN A 236 -6.89 -12.21 7.07
N GLY A 237 -5.77 -11.49 7.08
CA GLY A 237 -4.43 -12.05 6.98
C GLY A 237 -4.09 -12.99 8.13
N ALA A 238 -4.47 -12.66 9.37
CA ALA A 238 -4.30 -13.53 10.53
C ALA A 238 -5.14 -14.82 10.40
N VAL A 239 -6.42 -14.69 10.01
CA VAL A 239 -7.30 -15.84 9.77
C VAL A 239 -6.75 -16.74 8.65
N LEU A 240 -6.29 -16.14 7.56
CA LEU A 240 -5.65 -16.86 6.45
C LEU A 240 -4.38 -17.57 6.91
N GLY A 241 -3.51 -16.90 7.67
CA GLY A 241 -2.28 -17.49 8.20
C GLY A 241 -2.54 -18.68 9.12
N ILE A 242 -3.47 -18.55 10.08
CA ILE A 242 -3.90 -19.65 10.95
C ILE A 242 -4.47 -20.81 10.13
N SER A 243 -5.26 -20.50 9.09
CA SER A 243 -5.87 -21.51 8.23
C SER A 243 -4.82 -22.27 7.42
N ILE A 244 -3.81 -21.58 6.88
CA ILE A 244 -2.68 -22.20 6.16
C ILE A 244 -1.85 -23.08 7.09
N LEU A 245 -1.51 -22.59 8.29
CA LEU A 245 -0.76 -23.36 9.29
C LEU A 245 -1.51 -24.62 9.70
N SER A 246 -2.82 -24.48 9.96
CA SER A 246 -3.68 -25.59 10.35
C SER A 246 -3.81 -26.64 9.23
N PHE A 247 -3.92 -26.19 7.98
CA PHE A 247 -3.87 -27.07 6.80
C PHE A 247 -2.53 -27.80 6.70
N TYR A 248 -1.41 -27.08 6.84
CA TYR A 248 -0.06 -27.66 6.75
C TYR A 248 0.17 -28.76 7.79
N PHE A 249 -0.24 -28.56 9.05
CA PHE A 249 -0.13 -29.58 10.10
C PHE A 249 -1.08 -30.76 9.92
N SER A 250 -2.22 -30.55 9.26
CA SER A 250 -3.23 -31.61 9.04
C SER A 250 -3.01 -32.39 7.75
N PHE A 251 -2.24 -31.85 6.81
CA PHE A 251 -1.98 -32.45 5.51
C PHE A 251 -1.03 -33.65 5.63
N LYS A 252 -1.48 -34.82 5.18
CA LYS A 252 -0.72 -36.09 5.24
C LYS A 252 0.02 -36.43 3.95
N GLY A 253 -0.09 -35.60 2.90
CA GLY A 253 0.51 -35.85 1.59
C GLY A 253 1.91 -35.23 1.40
N SER A 254 2.43 -35.33 0.18
CA SER A 254 3.69 -34.69 -0.24
C SER A 254 3.41 -33.39 -1.00
N PHE A 255 4.24 -32.36 -0.80
CA PHE A 255 4.16 -31.08 -1.52
C PHE A 255 5.08 -31.00 -2.75
N LYS A 256 5.81 -32.08 -3.09
CA LYS A 256 6.86 -32.05 -4.12
C LYS A 256 6.40 -31.47 -5.46
N ASP A 257 5.22 -31.86 -5.92
CA ASP A 257 4.70 -31.44 -7.22
C ASP A 257 4.05 -30.03 -7.17
N LYS A 258 3.82 -29.51 -5.96
CA LYS A 258 3.16 -28.22 -5.70
C LYS A 258 4.13 -27.09 -5.38
N TYR A 259 5.43 -27.37 -5.28
CA TYR A 259 6.44 -26.38 -4.89
C TYR A 259 6.46 -25.16 -5.80
N LEU A 260 6.25 -25.33 -7.11
CA LEU A 260 6.20 -24.19 -8.04
C LEU A 260 4.97 -23.31 -7.83
N ARG A 261 3.78 -23.91 -7.61
CA ARG A 261 2.53 -23.18 -7.36
C ARG A 261 2.61 -22.39 -6.05
N VAL A 262 2.93 -23.08 -4.97
CA VAL A 262 2.99 -22.50 -3.62
C VAL A 262 4.17 -21.54 -3.50
N GLY A 263 5.33 -21.91 -4.03
CA GLY A 263 6.54 -21.08 -3.99
C GLY A 263 6.38 -19.77 -4.74
N SER A 264 5.82 -19.79 -5.96
CA SER A 264 5.57 -18.56 -6.71
C SER A 264 4.56 -17.64 -6.01
N LEU A 265 3.54 -18.20 -5.37
CA LEU A 265 2.55 -17.43 -4.58
C LEU A 265 3.20 -16.77 -3.37
N ILE A 266 4.03 -17.51 -2.61
CA ILE A 266 4.76 -16.98 -1.45
C ILE A 266 5.71 -15.85 -1.88
N ILE A 267 6.45 -16.03 -2.98
CA ILE A 267 7.33 -14.99 -3.51
C ILE A 267 6.53 -13.74 -3.85
N ALA A 268 5.42 -13.87 -4.60
CA ALA A 268 4.56 -12.76 -4.96
C ALA A 268 4.00 -12.02 -3.73
N ALA A 269 3.51 -12.77 -2.74
CA ALA A 269 2.97 -12.21 -1.50
C ALA A 269 4.06 -11.48 -0.69
N THR A 270 5.24 -12.08 -0.57
CA THR A 270 6.37 -11.53 0.21
C THR A 270 6.90 -10.25 -0.44
N LEU A 271 7.08 -10.25 -1.77
CA LEU A 271 7.49 -9.06 -2.51
C LEU A 271 6.48 -7.93 -2.31
N THR A 272 5.19 -8.22 -2.52
CA THR A 272 4.11 -7.22 -2.42
C THR A 272 4.03 -6.60 -1.03
N SER A 273 3.96 -7.43 0.01
CA SER A 273 3.90 -6.98 1.40
C SER A 273 5.17 -6.25 1.82
N GLY A 274 6.34 -6.78 1.48
CA GLY A 274 7.63 -6.17 1.80
C GLY A 274 7.78 -4.77 1.18
N HIS A 275 7.36 -4.58 -0.07
CA HIS A 275 7.42 -3.27 -0.70
C HIS A 275 6.38 -2.29 -0.13
N ALA A 276 5.18 -2.77 0.24
CA ALA A 276 4.19 -1.93 0.92
C ALA A 276 4.74 -1.42 2.27
N ILE A 277 5.40 -2.29 3.06
CA ILE A 277 6.06 -1.92 4.32
C ILE A 277 7.18 -0.92 4.06
N LEU A 278 8.05 -1.17 3.07
CA LEU A 278 9.14 -0.27 2.72
C LEU A 278 8.64 1.11 2.27
N ALA A 279 7.55 1.16 1.51
CA ALA A 279 6.93 2.42 1.09
C ALA A 279 6.38 3.20 2.29
N GLY A 280 5.76 2.50 3.25
CA GLY A 280 5.29 3.08 4.51
C GLY A 280 6.43 3.62 5.38
N GLN A 281 7.55 2.90 5.49
CA GLN A 281 8.72 3.41 6.19
C GLN A 281 9.28 4.68 5.52
N ARG A 282 9.45 4.65 4.21
CA ARG A 282 10.08 5.76 3.46
C ARG A 282 9.29 7.07 3.55
N ILE A 283 7.97 7.02 3.72
CA ILE A 283 7.18 8.25 3.95
C ILE A 283 7.41 8.79 5.36
N THR A 284 7.50 7.92 6.37
CA THR A 284 7.86 8.34 7.74
C THR A 284 9.24 8.98 7.74
N ASP A 285 10.23 8.36 7.11
CA ASP A 285 11.61 8.86 7.04
C ASP A 285 11.69 10.27 6.44
N VAL A 286 11.00 10.53 5.32
CA VAL A 286 11.03 11.87 4.69
C VAL A 286 10.32 12.92 5.54
N THR A 287 9.28 12.53 6.29
CA THR A 287 8.60 13.48 7.19
C THR A 287 9.45 13.80 8.42
N SER A 288 10.25 12.85 8.91
CA SER A 288 11.27 13.11 9.93
C SER A 288 12.39 14.01 9.39
N GLU A 289 12.82 13.81 8.13
CA GLU A 289 13.83 14.66 7.48
C GLU A 289 13.39 16.14 7.40
N MET A 290 12.09 16.41 7.29
CA MET A 290 11.55 17.78 7.32
C MET A 290 11.80 18.48 8.67
N PHE A 291 11.63 17.77 9.79
CA PHE A 291 11.95 18.32 11.09
C PHE A 291 13.45 18.60 11.23
N GLU A 292 14.29 17.67 10.74
CA GLU A 292 15.74 17.87 10.70
C GLU A 292 16.15 19.07 9.83
N ALA A 293 15.51 19.24 8.67
CA ALA A 293 15.74 20.38 7.78
C ALA A 293 15.35 21.71 8.44
N LEU A 294 14.24 21.75 9.16
CA LEU A 294 13.85 22.94 9.93
C LEU A 294 14.91 23.30 10.98
N LYS A 295 15.44 22.33 11.73
CA LYS A 295 16.48 22.58 12.73
C LYS A 295 17.76 23.17 12.14
N ARG A 296 18.07 22.90 10.87
CA ARG A 296 19.24 23.47 10.16
C ARG A 296 19.03 24.89 9.66
N CYS A 297 17.81 25.44 9.72
CA CYS A 297 17.56 26.81 9.29
C CYS A 297 18.36 27.82 10.13
N LYS A 298 18.98 28.81 9.47
CA LYS A 298 19.73 29.89 10.13
C LYS A 298 18.77 30.95 10.70
N TRP A 299 17.96 30.54 11.67
CA TRP A 299 16.89 31.36 12.25
C TRP A 299 17.39 32.50 13.13
N TYR A 300 18.64 32.44 13.57
CA TYR A 300 19.29 33.48 14.40
C TYR A 300 19.44 34.83 13.68
N HIS A 301 19.34 34.84 12.35
CA HIS A 301 19.32 36.06 11.53
C HIS A 301 17.93 36.67 11.36
N TRP A 302 16.90 36.03 11.91
CA TRP A 302 15.52 36.44 11.70
C TRP A 302 15.03 37.35 12.82
N ASN A 303 14.22 38.33 12.44
CA ASN A 303 13.58 39.20 13.42
C ASN A 303 12.59 38.41 14.30
N LYS A 304 12.18 39.01 15.42
CA LYS A 304 11.29 38.39 16.41
C LYS A 304 9.98 37.85 15.80
N GLY A 305 9.45 38.51 14.77
CA GLY A 305 8.22 38.08 14.09
C GLY A 305 8.39 36.78 13.32
N ASN A 306 9.47 36.69 12.53
CA ASN A 306 9.80 35.50 11.74
C ASN A 306 10.22 34.34 12.63
N SER A 307 11.04 34.59 13.65
CA SER A 307 11.45 33.55 14.62
C SER A 307 10.25 32.94 15.34
N LYS A 308 9.25 33.74 15.73
CA LYS A 308 8.01 33.21 16.34
C LYS A 308 7.23 32.30 15.38
N ILE A 309 7.10 32.69 14.11
CA ILE A 309 6.42 31.88 13.08
C ILE A 309 7.17 30.55 12.88
N TYR A 310 8.50 30.62 12.81
CA TYR A 310 9.34 29.44 12.69
C TYR A 310 9.21 28.48 13.87
N PHE A 311 9.25 28.97 15.12
CA PHE A 311 9.08 28.10 16.28
C PHE A 311 7.74 27.37 16.29
N ILE A 312 6.67 28.05 15.88
CA ILE A 312 5.36 27.40 15.71
C ILE A 312 5.45 26.31 14.64
N PHE A 313 6.10 26.59 13.51
CA PHE A 313 6.26 25.59 12.45
C PHE A 313 7.09 24.39 12.92
N LEU A 314 8.22 24.63 13.60
CA LEU A 314 9.10 23.60 14.16
C LEU A 314 8.35 22.68 15.14
N LEU A 315 7.57 23.24 16.06
CA LEU A 315 6.74 22.47 17.01
C LEU A 315 5.71 21.59 16.29
N ASN A 316 5.08 22.10 15.23
CA ASN A 316 4.11 21.32 14.46
C ASN A 316 4.76 20.26 13.56
N ALA A 317 6.03 20.42 13.20
CA ALA A 317 6.79 19.47 12.41
C ALA A 317 7.46 18.37 13.25
N GLN A 318 7.43 18.49 14.58
CA GLN A 318 8.13 17.55 15.49
C GLN A 318 7.55 16.13 15.44
N GLN A 319 6.24 15.99 15.18
CA GLN A 319 5.63 14.68 15.05
C GLN A 319 5.66 14.24 13.59
N PRO A 320 6.41 13.18 13.25
CA PRO A 320 6.43 12.65 11.90
C PRO A 320 5.08 12.05 11.55
N LEU A 321 4.80 12.04 10.26
CA LEU A 321 3.57 11.48 9.72
C LEU A 321 3.76 10.00 9.51
N GLU A 322 3.16 9.21 10.40
CA GLU A 322 3.24 7.75 10.36
C GLU A 322 1.94 7.17 9.80
N LEU A 323 2.05 6.13 8.97
CA LEU A 323 0.88 5.38 8.52
C LEU A 323 0.38 4.45 9.65
N LYS A 324 -0.35 5.01 10.62
CA LYS A 324 -0.87 4.29 11.80
C LYS A 324 -2.18 3.58 11.50
N PHE A 325 -2.34 2.37 12.03
CA PHE A 325 -3.63 1.66 12.06
C PHE A 325 -4.24 1.61 13.47
N SER A 326 -3.42 1.73 14.50
CA SER A 326 -3.83 1.96 15.88
C SER A 326 -2.76 2.80 16.59
N GLU A 327 -3.00 3.18 17.83
CA GLU A 327 -2.01 3.92 18.63
C GLU A 327 -0.67 3.18 18.76
N CYS A 328 -0.70 1.84 18.74
CA CYS A 328 0.47 0.99 18.98
C CYS A 328 1.15 0.49 17.70
N PHE A 329 0.54 0.68 16.53
CA PHE A 329 1.04 0.03 15.34
C PHE A 329 0.90 0.86 14.06
N SER A 330 1.96 0.85 13.27
CA SER A 330 2.09 1.56 12.00
C SER A 330 2.68 0.68 10.91
N ILE A 331 2.41 0.99 9.65
CA ILE A 331 3.06 0.33 8.50
C ILE A 331 4.50 0.87 8.40
N ASN A 332 5.38 0.28 9.20
CA ASN A 332 6.81 0.57 9.27
C ASN A 332 7.58 -0.76 9.47
N TYR A 333 8.90 -0.71 9.63
CA TYR A 333 9.67 -1.94 9.85
C TYR A 333 9.24 -2.75 11.09
N GLN A 334 8.63 -2.12 12.10
CA GLN A 334 8.12 -2.82 13.28
C GLN A 334 6.91 -3.72 12.98
N LEU A 335 6.22 -3.49 11.85
CA LEU A 335 5.16 -4.40 11.39
C LEU A 335 5.73 -5.63 10.66
N GLY A 336 6.95 -5.53 10.13
CA GLY A 336 7.62 -6.62 9.40
C GLY A 336 8.46 -7.55 10.27
N VAL A 337 8.65 -7.21 11.56
CA VAL A 337 9.33 -8.01 12.59
C VAL A 337 8.26 -8.59 13.50
#